data_AF-A0A258YQF1-F1
#
_entry.id   AF-A0A258YQF1-F1
#
_cell.length_a   1.000
_cell.length_b   1.000
_cell.length_c   1.000
_cell.angle_alpha   90.00
_cell.angle_beta   90.00
_cell.angle_gamma   90.00
#
_symmetry.space_group_name_H-M   'P 1'
#
loop_
_entity.id
_entity.type
_entity.pdbx_description
1 polymer ?
#
loop_
_entity_poly.entity_id
_entity_poly.type
_entity_poly.pdbx_seq_one_letter_code
_entity_poly.pdbx_strand_id
1 'polypeptide(L)'
;MEYLVKDKKLELKYQPGKGAWTYHIQVPNTKHIVGKWGFMKVAGTIDNYTIESLNLAKLGDQDKLISINSEIRKAINKTGGDTVTVTLYLLTSKEVGEDIFLKPVRRGIPRYSSALSDMVAQAR
;
A
#
# COMPACT_ATOMS: atom_id res chain seq x y z
N MET A 1 11.47 -14.35 -3.18
CA MET A 1 10.53 -13.23 -3.32
C MET A 1 9.95 -13.27 -4.72
N GLU A 2 8.63 -13.24 -4.84
CA GLU A 2 7.93 -13.25 -6.13
C GLU A 2 7.72 -11.80 -6.58
N TYR A 3 8.42 -11.39 -7.64
CA TYR A 3 8.31 -10.05 -8.19
C TYR A 3 7.05 -9.95 -9.05
N LEU A 4 6.23 -8.93 -8.78
CA LEU A 4 5.14 -8.53 -9.67
C LEU A 4 5.70 -7.88 -10.93
N VAL A 5 6.71 -7.03 -10.73
CA VAL A 5 7.40 -6.29 -11.78
C VAL A 5 8.84 -6.10 -11.33
N LYS A 6 9.79 -6.22 -12.27
CA LYS A 6 11.22 -5.99 -12.01
C LYS A 6 11.80 -5.11 -13.11
N ASP A 7 12.42 -4.02 -12.69
CA ASP A 7 13.15 -3.04 -13.51
C ASP A 7 12.37 -2.57 -14.75
N LYS A 8 11.05 -2.43 -14.60
CA LYS A 8 10.16 -2.10 -15.72
C LYS A 8 9.86 -0.61 -15.73
N LYS A 9 9.96 -0.02 -16.92
CA LYS A 9 9.55 1.36 -17.17
C LYS A 9 8.03 1.45 -17.22
N LEU A 10 7.44 2.23 -16.32
CA LEU A 10 6.01 2.49 -16.23
C LEU A 10 5.75 3.99 -16.21
N GLU A 11 4.59 4.40 -16.74
CA GLU A 11 4.17 5.79 -16.77
C GLU A 11 3.47 6.18 -15.45
N LEU A 12 3.90 7.30 -14.87
CA LEU A 12 3.21 7.96 -13.77
C LEU A 12 2.02 8.74 -14.33
N LYS A 13 0.81 8.18 -14.23
CA LYS A 13 -0.40 8.82 -14.76
C LYS A 13 -0.90 9.90 -13.81
N TYR A 14 -1.30 11.04 -14.37
CA TYR A 14 -1.97 12.12 -13.65
C TYR A 14 -3.44 12.25 -14.09
N GLN A 15 -4.35 12.20 -13.11
CA GLN A 15 -5.77 12.37 -13.35
C GLN A 15 -6.38 13.30 -12.28
N PRO A 16 -6.68 14.57 -12.60
CA PRO A 16 -7.22 15.51 -11.62
C PRO A 16 -8.60 15.08 -11.09
N GLY A 17 -8.92 15.49 -9.85
CA GLY A 17 -10.23 15.21 -9.23
C GLY A 17 -10.40 13.80 -8.66
N LYS A 18 -9.35 12.97 -8.65
CA LYS A 18 -9.39 11.58 -8.12
C LYS A 18 -8.80 11.43 -6.71
N GLY A 19 -8.57 12.55 -6.01
CA GLY A 19 -8.06 12.54 -4.62
C GLY A 19 -6.70 11.85 -4.51
N ALA A 20 -6.57 10.83 -3.65
CA ALA A 20 -5.34 10.06 -3.49
C ALA A 20 -4.89 9.32 -4.77
N TRP A 21 -5.80 9.12 -5.74
CA TRP A 21 -5.53 8.50 -7.04
C TRP A 21 -5.13 9.50 -8.13
N THR A 22 -4.95 10.77 -7.76
CA THR A 22 -4.55 11.81 -8.72
C THR A 22 -3.25 11.46 -9.43
N TYR A 23 -2.34 10.78 -8.74
CA TYR A 23 -1.12 10.22 -9.32
C TYR A 23 -1.10 8.72 -9.08
N HIS A 24 -1.02 7.93 -10.15
CA HIS A 24 -1.06 6.47 -10.04
C HIS A 24 -0.25 5.77 -11.12
N ILE A 25 0.20 4.55 -10.81
CA ILE A 25 0.88 3.67 -11.75
C ILE A 25 0.05 2.39 -11.87
N GLN A 26 -0.14 1.93 -13.10
CA GLN A 26 -0.75 0.64 -13.40
C GLN A 26 0.35 -0.44 -13.41
N VAL A 27 0.20 -1.44 -12.55
CA VAL A 27 1.19 -2.49 -12.36
C VAL A 27 0.81 -3.67 -13.28
N PRO A 28 1.54 -3.91 -14.38
CA PRO A 28 1.17 -4.93 -15.36
C PRO A 28 1.21 -6.34 -14.76
N ASN A 29 0.47 -7.27 -15.37
CA ASN A 29 0.41 -8.68 -14.97
C ASN A 29 -0.11 -8.89 -13.54
N THR A 30 -0.99 -8.02 -13.04
CA THR A 30 -1.52 -8.15 -11.67
C THR A 30 -3.01 -8.45 -11.63
N LYS A 31 -3.68 -8.52 -12.79
CA LYS A 31 -5.10 -8.90 -12.89
C LYS A 31 -5.43 -10.20 -12.15
N HIS A 32 -4.58 -11.22 -12.26
CA HIS A 32 -4.82 -12.55 -11.69
C HIS A 32 -4.67 -12.63 -10.17
N ILE A 33 -4.10 -11.61 -9.52
CA ILE A 33 -3.88 -11.61 -8.08
C ILE A 33 -5.24 -11.43 -7.39
N VAL A 34 -5.65 -12.44 -6.64
CA VAL A 34 -6.89 -12.42 -5.86
C VAL A 34 -6.59 -11.90 -4.46
N GLY A 35 -7.34 -10.90 -4.01
CA GLY A 35 -7.17 -10.36 -2.68
C GLY A 35 -8.19 -9.27 -2.34
N LYS A 36 -8.44 -9.12 -1.03
CA LYS A 36 -9.31 -8.06 -0.52
C LYS A 36 -8.58 -6.71 -0.60
N TRP A 37 -9.30 -5.69 -1.06
CA TRP A 37 -8.79 -4.33 -1.05
C TRP A 37 -8.38 -3.92 0.38
N GLY A 38 -7.22 -3.24 0.50
CA GLY A 38 -6.62 -2.86 1.78
C GLY A 38 -5.69 -3.91 2.42
N PHE A 39 -5.77 -5.18 1.99
CA PHE A 39 -4.91 -6.26 2.49
C PHE A 39 -3.77 -6.60 1.54
N MET A 40 -3.95 -6.36 0.24
CA MET A 40 -2.87 -6.52 -0.74
C MET A 40 -1.87 -5.39 -0.56
N LYS A 41 -0.70 -5.72 -0.03
CA LYS A 41 0.41 -4.81 0.18
C LYS A 41 1.55 -5.17 -0.77
N VAL A 42 2.22 -4.15 -1.29
CA VAL A 42 3.44 -4.31 -2.09
C VAL A 42 4.57 -3.51 -1.48
N ALA A 43 5.77 -4.02 -1.67
CA ALA A 43 7.03 -3.37 -1.34
C ALA A 43 7.96 -3.43 -2.55
N GLY A 44 9.02 -2.62 -2.51
CA GLY A 44 10.02 -2.58 -3.57
C GLY A 44 10.62 -1.20 -3.74
N THR A 45 10.91 -0.82 -4.97
CA THR A 45 11.56 0.45 -5.31
C THR A 45 10.91 1.09 -6.53
N ILE A 46 10.84 2.42 -6.52
CA ILE A 46 10.52 3.24 -7.69
C ILE A 46 11.68 4.21 -7.87
N ASP A 47 12.40 4.07 -8.97
CA ASP A 47 13.67 4.75 -9.24
C ASP A 47 14.64 4.65 -8.06
N ASN A 48 14.83 5.73 -7.31
CA ASN A 48 15.72 5.84 -6.15
C ASN A 48 14.98 5.82 -4.79
N TYR A 49 13.67 5.57 -4.78
CA TYR A 49 12.84 5.59 -3.58
C TYR A 49 12.39 4.18 -3.19
N THR A 50 12.67 3.78 -1.95
CA THR A 50 12.25 2.49 -1.40
C THR A 50 10.85 2.58 -0.81
N ILE A 51 10.03 1.59 -1.12
CA ILE A 51 8.66 1.46 -0.67
C ILE A 51 8.55 0.26 0.25
N GLU A 52 8.22 0.52 1.51
CA GLU A 52 8.04 -0.52 2.52
C GLU A 52 6.64 -1.13 2.47
N SER A 53 5.60 -0.32 2.24
CA SER A 53 4.22 -0.81 2.20
C SER A 53 3.30 0.14 1.46
N LEU A 54 2.78 -0.29 0.30
CA LEU A 54 1.70 0.39 -0.40
C LEU A 54 0.53 -0.54 -0.66
N ASN A 55 -0.67 0.05 -0.70
CA ASN A 55 -1.87 -0.67 -1.09
C ASN A 55 -1.88 -0.92 -2.59
N LEU A 56 -2.06 -2.17 -2.99
CA LEU A 56 -2.33 -2.55 -4.36
C LEU A 56 -3.85 -2.56 -4.58
N ALA A 57 -4.37 -1.59 -5.32
CA ALA A 57 -5.81 -1.46 -5.53
C ALA A 57 -6.30 -2.33 -6.67
N LYS A 58 -7.40 -3.04 -6.42
CA LYS A 58 -8.14 -3.77 -7.46
C LYS A 58 -8.84 -2.77 -8.39
N LEU A 59 -8.80 -3.04 -9.69
CA LEU A 59 -9.52 -2.28 -10.70
C LEU A 59 -10.31 -3.25 -11.59
N GLY A 60 -11.45 -3.74 -11.10
CA GLY A 60 -12.29 -4.70 -11.82
C GLY A 60 -11.47 -5.84 -12.46
N ASP A 61 -11.62 -6.00 -13.77
CA ASP A 61 -10.91 -6.97 -14.62
C ASP A 61 -9.65 -6.41 -15.30
N GLN A 62 -9.09 -5.33 -14.75
CA GLN A 62 -7.85 -4.71 -15.22
C GLN A 62 -6.69 -4.97 -14.27
N ASP A 63 -5.50 -4.63 -14.74
CA ASP A 63 -4.33 -4.59 -13.88
C ASP A 63 -4.51 -3.59 -12.73
N LYS A 64 -3.92 -3.96 -11.59
CA LYS A 64 -4.05 -3.22 -10.34
C LYS A 64 -3.25 -1.92 -10.38
N LEU A 65 -3.67 -0.99 -9.53
CA LEU A 65 -3.07 0.34 -9.43
C LEU A 65 -2.35 0.52 -8.09
N ILE A 66 -1.30 1.33 -8.10
CA ILE A 66 -0.70 1.91 -6.91
C ILE A 66 -0.82 3.43 -6.96
N SER A 67 -1.18 4.04 -5.83
CA SER A 67 -1.21 5.49 -5.67
C SER A 67 0.21 6.00 -5.38
N ILE A 68 0.63 7.07 -6.04
CA ILE A 68 1.93 7.71 -5.80
C ILE A 68 1.69 9.03 -5.07
N ASN A 69 2.01 9.08 -3.78
CA ASN A 69 1.79 10.26 -2.95
C ASN A 69 2.79 11.39 -3.32
N SER A 70 2.62 12.56 -2.71
CA SER A 70 3.51 13.70 -2.95
C SER A 70 4.94 13.47 -2.46
N GLU A 71 5.14 12.65 -1.42
CA GLU A 71 6.46 12.35 -0.85
C GLU A 71 7.31 11.56 -1.84
N ILE A 72 6.78 10.46 -2.39
CA ILE A 72 7.45 9.64 -3.40
C ILE A 72 7.79 10.50 -4.61
N ARG A 73 6.82 11.28 -5.14
CA ARG A 73 7.02 12.15 -6.31
C ARG A 73 8.14 13.16 -6.13
N LYS A 74 8.22 13.77 -4.93
CA LYS A 74 9.30 14.71 -4.59
C LYS A 74 10.64 14.02 -4.51
N ALA A 75 10.70 12.81 -3.94
CA ALA A 75 11.95 12.06 -3.81
C ALA A 75 12.52 11.61 -5.16
N ILE A 76 11.66 11.17 -6.08
CA ILE A 76 12.07 10.76 -7.44
C ILE A 76 12.16 11.94 -8.43
N ASN A 77 11.65 13.12 -8.04
CA ASN A 77 11.52 14.33 -8.87
C ASN A 77 10.77 14.10 -10.19
N LYS A 78 9.60 13.42 -10.10
CA LYS A 78 8.75 13.07 -11.26
C LYS A 78 7.29 13.48 -11.06
N THR A 79 6.61 13.73 -12.17
CA THR A 79 5.20 14.14 -12.24
C THR A 79 4.39 13.33 -13.26
N GLY A 80 3.14 13.72 -13.47
CA GLY A 80 2.25 13.10 -14.43
C GLY A 80 2.81 13.12 -15.85
N GLY A 81 2.80 11.96 -16.51
CA GLY A 81 3.36 11.75 -17.85
C GLY A 81 4.82 11.30 -17.85
N ASP A 82 5.51 11.36 -16.72
CA ASP A 82 6.89 10.87 -16.64
C ASP A 82 6.96 9.35 -16.58
N THR A 83 8.08 8.82 -17.08
CA THR A 83 8.42 7.41 -16.92
C THR A 83 9.30 7.20 -15.69
N VAL A 84 8.97 6.16 -14.92
CA VAL A 84 9.70 5.69 -13.74
C VAL A 84 10.07 4.21 -13.88
N THR A 85 11.17 3.80 -13.25
CA THR A 85 11.61 2.41 -13.20
C THR A 85 11.07 1.76 -11.94
N VAL A 86 10.29 0.70 -12.09
CA VAL A 86 9.53 0.08 -10.99
C VAL A 86 9.96 -1.36 -10.78
N THR A 87 10.30 -1.68 -9.54
CA THR A 87 10.52 -3.04 -9.05
C THR A 87 9.63 -3.25 -7.83
N LEU A 88 8.65 -4.15 -7.94
CA LEU A 88 7.65 -4.41 -6.89
C LEU A 88 7.46 -5.90 -6.67
N TYR A 89 7.22 -6.28 -5.42
CA TYR A 89 6.86 -7.63 -5.00
C TYR A 89 5.71 -7.58 -3.99
N LEU A 90 4.95 -8.67 -3.89
CA LEU A 90 3.83 -8.78 -2.97
C LEU A 90 4.36 -9.03 -1.54
N LEU A 91 3.94 -8.20 -0.59
CA LEU A 91 4.19 -8.46 0.83
C LEU A 91 3.21 -9.53 1.30
N THR A 92 3.73 -10.71 1.60
CA THR A 92 2.92 -11.80 2.16
C THR A 92 2.74 -11.55 3.66
N SER A 93 1.63 -12.03 4.23
CA SER A 93 1.26 -11.87 5.64
C SER A 93 2.34 -12.25 6.67
N LYS A 94 3.36 -13.02 6.29
CA LYS A 94 4.53 -13.30 7.16
C LYS A 94 5.39 -12.07 7.43
N GLU A 95 5.46 -11.11 6.50
CA GLU A 95 6.31 -9.90 6.62
C GLU A 95 5.54 -8.70 7.19
N VAL A 96 4.22 -8.69 7.03
CA VAL A 96 3.33 -7.60 7.48
C VAL A 96 3.01 -7.68 8.98
N GLY A 97 3.23 -8.85 9.60
CA GLY A 97 2.84 -9.13 10.99
C GLY A 97 3.62 -8.37 12.06
N GLU A 98 4.83 -7.87 11.76
CA GLU A 98 5.66 -7.18 12.75
C GLU A 98 5.43 -5.67 12.78
N ASP A 99 5.18 -5.02 11.64
CA ASP A 99 5.10 -3.54 11.56
C ASP A 99 3.70 -2.95 11.80
N ILE A 100 2.62 -3.72 11.57
CA ILE A 100 1.26 -3.21 11.80
C ILE A 100 0.88 -3.27 13.29
N PHE A 101 1.48 -4.16 14.07
CA PHE A 101 1.12 -4.35 15.48
C PHE A 101 1.76 -3.31 16.43
N LEU A 102 2.84 -2.62 16.01
CA LEU A 102 3.61 -1.74 16.88
C LEU A 102 3.42 -0.23 16.65
N LYS A 103 2.58 0.19 15.71
CA LYS A 103 2.19 1.60 15.65
C LYS A 103 0.96 1.82 16.53
N PRO A 104 1.08 2.38 17.75
CA PRO A 104 -0.09 2.80 18.50
C PRO A 104 -0.84 3.79 17.62
N VAL A 105 -2.00 3.39 17.13
CA VAL A 105 -2.98 4.31 16.58
C VAL A 105 -3.17 5.34 17.67
N ARG A 106 -2.72 6.59 17.45
CA ARG A 106 -3.06 7.73 18.31
C ARG A 106 -4.55 8.03 18.13
N ARG A 107 -5.38 7.13 18.63
CA ARG A 107 -6.74 7.38 19.06
C ARG A 107 -6.70 7.15 20.56
N GLY A 108 -7.13 8.15 21.32
CA GLY A 108 -6.99 8.18 22.77
C GLY A 108 -7.27 6.83 23.42
N ILE A 109 -6.48 6.52 24.44
CA ILE A 109 -6.69 5.38 25.33
C ILE A 109 -8.17 5.36 25.71
N PRO A 110 -8.93 4.27 25.45
CA PRO A 110 -10.24 4.13 26.05
C PRO A 110 -10.01 4.01 27.56
N ARG A 111 -10.34 5.06 28.32
CA ARG A 111 -10.34 4.98 29.78
C ARG A 111 -11.52 4.12 30.19
N TYR A 112 -11.25 2.88 30.56
CA TYR A 112 -12.18 2.12 31.38
C TYR A 112 -11.94 2.47 32.84
N SER A 113 -13.00 2.86 33.54
CA SER A 113 -13.01 2.81 35.01
C SER A 113 -12.93 1.35 35.43
N SER A 114 -12.12 1.08 36.45
CA SER A 114 -11.58 -0.22 36.86
C SER A 114 -12.60 -1.34 37.15
N ALA A 115 -13.91 -1.08 37.12
CA ALA A 115 -14.93 -2.07 37.45
C ALA A 115 -15.48 -2.85 36.24
N LEU A 116 -15.23 -2.41 35.00
CA LEU A 116 -15.81 -3.06 33.80
C LEU A 116 -14.86 -4.00 33.05
N SER A 117 -13.56 -4.03 33.40
CA SER A 117 -12.64 -5.06 32.89
C SER A 117 -13.02 -6.45 33.40
N ASP A 118 -13.53 -6.55 34.63
CA ASP A 118 -13.87 -7.83 35.25
C ASP A 118 -15.05 -8.54 34.56
N MET A 119 -15.92 -7.81 33.84
CA MET A 119 -17.06 -8.41 33.12
C MET A 119 -16.68 -9.11 31.80
N VAL A 120 -15.53 -8.80 31.19
CA VAL A 120 -15.10 -9.43 29.92
C VAL A 120 -14.40 -10.77 30.18
N ALA A 121 -14.03 -11.05 31.44
CA ALA A 121 -13.37 -12.30 31.83
C ALA A 121 -14.33 -13.50 32.00
N GLN A 122 -15.65 -13.32 31.94
CA GLN A 122 -16.60 -14.43 31.88
C GLN A 122 -16.84 -14.88 30.44
N ALA A 123 -15.81 -15.49 29.84
CA ALA A 123 -15.95 -16.34 28.67
C ALA A 123 -16.06 -17.81 29.11
N ARG A 124 -17.32 -18.29 29.16
CA ARG A 124 -17.80 -19.68 29.28
C ARG A 124 -17.44 -20.47 30.53
#